data_AF-A0A960J0R4-F1
#
_entry.id   AF-A0A960J0R4-F1
#
_cell.length_a   1.000
_cell.length_b   1.000
_cell.length_c   1.000
_cell.angle_alpha   90.00
_cell.angle_beta   90.00
_cell.angle_gamma   90.00
#
_symmetry.space_group_name_H-M   'P 1'
#
loop_
_entity.id
_entity.type
_entity.pdbx_description
1 polymer ?
#
loop_
_entity_poly.entity_id
_entity_poly.type
_entity_poly.pdbx_seq_one_letter_code
_entity_poly.pdbx_strand_id
1 'polypeptide(L)'
;MTATFDAAQQRHTEAVAELAPLLVAMALATIAEELPGADTLETEGVKNEDWNSTLRIQRVLDANAGVLYDVGVGHGDPEVETTIDEVGLDCLDLLLDVTGEEYLGRQSLRRADP
;
A
#
# COMPACT_ATOMS: atom_id res chain seq x y z
N MET A 1 23.93 -23.16 15.05
CA MET A 1 22.69 -22.39 15.32
C MET A 1 22.61 -21.15 14.44
N THR A 2 23.73 -20.46 14.20
CA THR A 2 23.83 -19.27 13.33
C THR A 2 23.48 -19.56 11.86
N ALA A 3 24.09 -20.57 11.22
CA ALA A 3 23.86 -20.82 9.78
C ALA A 3 22.39 -21.10 9.39
N THR A 4 21.62 -21.79 10.23
CA THR A 4 20.18 -22.03 9.98
C THR A 4 19.36 -20.76 10.15
N PHE A 5 19.72 -19.93 11.14
CA PHE A 5 19.09 -18.64 11.36
C PHE A 5 19.39 -17.67 10.21
N ASP A 6 20.65 -17.57 9.79
CA ASP A 6 21.08 -16.71 8.68
C ASP A 6 20.37 -17.10 7.37
N ALA A 7 20.26 -18.42 7.10
CA ALA A 7 19.53 -18.91 5.93
C ALA A 7 18.02 -18.60 6.00
N ALA A 8 17.42 -18.66 7.19
CA ALA A 8 16.02 -18.28 7.37
C ALA A 8 15.80 -16.77 7.18
N GLN A 9 16.72 -15.95 7.70
CA GLN A 9 16.68 -14.50 7.53
C GLN A 9 16.85 -14.08 6.06
N GLN A 10 17.76 -14.73 5.34
CA GLN A 10 17.94 -14.50 3.90
C GLN A 10 16.66 -14.83 3.12
N ARG A 11 16.07 -16.00 3.37
CA ARG A 11 14.82 -16.41 2.72
C ARG A 11 13.65 -15.48 3.04
N HIS A 12 13.57 -14.99 4.27
CA HIS A 12 12.58 -13.98 4.65
C HIS A 12 12.78 -12.71 3.82
N THR A 13 14.01 -12.20 3.76
CA THR A 13 14.35 -10.97 3.01
C THR A 13 14.00 -11.10 1.54
N GLU A 14 14.32 -12.23 0.91
CA GLU A 14 13.95 -12.53 -0.48
C GLU A 14 12.43 -12.57 -0.68
N ALA A 15 11.71 -13.26 0.20
CA ALA A 15 10.25 -13.34 0.12
C ALA A 15 9.57 -11.96 0.29
N VAL A 16 10.09 -11.11 1.19
CA VAL A 16 9.59 -9.73 1.36
C VAL A 16 9.84 -8.91 0.10
N ALA A 17 11.05 -8.98 -0.47
CA ALA A 17 11.41 -8.26 -1.69
C ALA A 17 10.55 -8.69 -2.89
N GLU A 18 10.14 -9.95 -2.96
CA GLU A 18 9.22 -10.46 -3.98
C GLU A 18 7.76 -10.04 -3.71
N LEU A 19 7.30 -10.09 -2.45
CA LEU A 19 5.90 -9.85 -2.10
C LEU A 19 5.52 -8.36 -2.09
N ALA A 20 6.38 -7.49 -1.58
CA ALA A 20 6.10 -6.06 -1.46
C ALA A 20 5.59 -5.40 -2.76
N PRO A 21 6.25 -5.55 -3.94
CA PRO A 21 5.74 -4.97 -5.18
C PRO A 21 4.43 -5.60 -5.65
N LEU A 22 4.15 -6.87 -5.30
CA LEU A 22 2.88 -7.53 -5.63
C LEU A 22 1.73 -6.97 -4.80
N LEU A 23 1.95 -6.66 -3.52
CA LEU A 23 0.94 -6.01 -2.67
C LEU A 23 0.58 -4.62 -3.21
N VAL A 24 1.57 -3.84 -3.66
CA VAL A 24 1.33 -2.55 -4.32
C VAL A 24 0.54 -2.73 -5.63
N ALA A 25 0.89 -3.73 -6.43
CA ALA A 25 0.20 -4.01 -7.69
C ALA A 25 -1.25 -4.46 -7.48
N MET A 26 -1.50 -5.30 -6.46
CA MET A 26 -2.83 -5.73 -6.05
C MET A 26 -3.65 -4.55 -5.57
N ALA A 27 -3.12 -3.72 -4.66
CA ALA A 27 -3.78 -2.52 -4.16
C ALA A 27 -4.25 -1.60 -5.32
N LEU A 28 -3.36 -1.32 -6.27
CA LEU A 28 -3.68 -0.51 -7.45
C LEU A 28 -4.67 -1.19 -8.40
N ALA A 29 -4.60 -2.52 -8.56
CA ALA A 29 -5.54 -3.25 -9.39
C ALA A 29 -6.95 -3.20 -8.81
N THR A 30 -7.10 -3.47 -7.51
CA THR A 30 -8.38 -3.44 -6.80
C THR A 30 -8.98 -2.03 -6.82
N ILE A 31 -8.19 -0.99 -6.50
CA ILE A 31 -8.68 0.41 -6.59
C ILE A 31 -9.10 0.77 -8.02
N ALA A 32 -8.39 0.28 -9.04
CA ALA A 32 -8.72 0.58 -10.44
C ALA A 32 -10.04 -0.06 -10.91
N GLU A 33 -10.60 -1.04 -10.18
CA GLU A 33 -11.93 -1.60 -10.47
C GLU A 33 -13.03 -0.57 -10.21
N GLU A 34 -12.93 0.20 -9.11
CA GLU A 34 -13.90 1.23 -8.72
C GLU A 34 -13.50 2.65 -9.16
N LEU A 35 -12.20 2.91 -9.33
CA LEU A 35 -11.66 4.17 -9.86
C LEU A 35 -10.87 3.91 -11.15
N PRO A 36 -11.54 3.75 -12.30
CA PRO A 36 -10.88 3.51 -13.57
C PRO A 36 -9.84 4.59 -13.89
N GLY A 37 -8.61 4.14 -14.13
CA GLY A 37 -7.48 5.03 -14.41
C GLY A 37 -6.56 5.28 -13.20
N ALA A 38 -6.86 4.71 -12.03
CA ALA A 38 -5.95 4.70 -10.90
C ALA A 38 -4.58 4.13 -11.28
N ASP A 39 -3.53 4.89 -11.00
CA ASP A 39 -2.15 4.58 -11.38
C ASP A 39 -1.18 4.76 -10.20
N THR A 40 -1.40 5.79 -9.40
CA THR A 40 -0.54 6.12 -8.26
C THR A 40 -1.37 6.21 -6.98
N LEU A 41 -0.88 5.60 -5.89
CA LEU A 41 -1.37 5.85 -4.53
C LEU A 41 -0.41 6.78 -3.82
N GLU A 42 -0.89 7.92 -3.35
CA GLU A 42 -0.18 8.69 -2.35
C GLU A 42 -0.65 8.26 -0.97
N THR A 43 0.28 7.83 -0.14
CA THR A 43 -0.01 7.26 1.18
C THR A 43 0.76 7.98 2.28
N GLU A 44 0.27 7.84 3.51
CA GLU A 44 0.96 8.29 4.71
C GLU A 44 1.01 7.15 5.73
N GLY A 45 2.22 6.64 5.98
CA GLY A 45 2.47 5.66 7.02
C GLY A 45 2.55 6.34 8.38
N VAL A 46 1.64 5.98 9.29
CA VAL A 46 1.53 6.58 10.62
C VAL A 46 1.43 5.51 11.71
N LYS A 47 1.69 5.91 12.95
CA LYS A 47 1.29 5.15 14.13
C LYS A 47 -0.12 5.57 14.52
N ASN A 48 -1.04 4.61 14.60
CA ASN A 48 -2.38 4.88 15.12
C ASN A 48 -2.36 5.04 16.65
N GLU A 49 -3.53 5.27 17.27
CA GLU A 49 -3.66 5.49 18.72
C GLU A 49 -3.16 4.30 19.56
N ASP A 50 -3.22 3.09 18.98
CA ASP A 50 -2.76 1.83 19.59
C ASP A 50 -1.26 1.54 19.30
N TRP A 51 -0.53 2.47 18.68
CA TRP A 51 0.87 2.31 18.25
C TRP A 51 1.11 1.23 17.17
N ASN A 52 0.05 0.80 16.50
CA ASN A 52 0.17 -0.02 15.29
C ASN A 52 0.57 0.87 14.10
N SER A 53 1.50 0.38 13.28
CA SER A 53 1.80 1.04 12.01
C SER A 53 0.64 0.79 11.06
N THR A 54 0.15 1.83 10.39
CA THR A 54 -0.87 1.71 9.33
C THR A 54 -0.51 2.62 8.17
N LEU A 55 -0.83 2.21 6.95
CA LEU A 55 -0.50 2.95 5.73
C LEU A 55 -1.79 3.45 5.08
N ARG A 56 -2.09 4.73 5.31
CA ARG A 56 -3.34 5.34 4.89
C ARG A 56 -3.23 5.96 3.50
N ILE A 57 -4.15 5.61 2.60
CA ILE A 57 -4.27 6.29 1.31
C ILE A 57 -4.74 7.73 1.55
N GLN A 58 -3.95 8.68 1.08
CA GLN A 58 -4.28 10.10 1.10
C GLN A 58 -4.97 10.50 -0.21
N ARG A 59 -4.38 10.09 -1.34
CA ARG A 59 -4.90 10.39 -2.68
C ARG A 59 -4.69 9.22 -3.62
N VAL A 60 -5.60 9.07 -4.56
CA VAL A 60 -5.43 8.21 -5.74
C VAL A 60 -5.31 9.11 -6.95
N LEU A 61 -4.26 8.91 -7.75
CA LEU A 61 -3.99 9.69 -8.95
C LEU A 61 -4.06 8.83 -10.21
N ASP A 62 -4.46 9.46 -11.30
CA ASP A 62 -4.25 8.92 -12.64
C ASP A 62 -2.80 9.08 -13.12
N ALA A 63 -2.49 8.49 -14.28
CA ALA A 63 -1.15 8.53 -14.89
C ALA A 63 -0.66 9.93 -15.27
N ASN A 64 -1.56 10.92 -15.33
CA ASN A 64 -1.26 12.33 -15.61
C ASN A 64 -1.22 13.19 -14.33
N ALA A 65 -1.19 12.56 -13.15
CA ALA A 65 -1.28 13.19 -11.83
C ALA A 65 -2.61 13.93 -11.57
N GLY A 66 -3.67 13.58 -12.29
CA GLY A 66 -5.04 13.99 -11.98
C GLY A 66 -5.54 13.27 -10.73
N VAL A 67 -6.20 14.00 -9.83
CA VAL A 67 -6.74 13.43 -8.58
C VAL A 67 -8.08 12.74 -8.88
N LEU A 68 -8.14 11.43 -8.63
CA LEU A 68 -9.35 10.62 -8.72
C LEU A 68 -10.04 10.49 -7.36
N TYR A 69 -9.24 10.47 -6.28
CA TYR A 69 -9.71 10.40 -4.90
C TYR A 69 -8.81 11.24 -4.00
N ASP A 70 -9.41 11.90 -3.00
CA ASP A 70 -8.71 12.63 -1.94
C ASP A 70 -9.46 12.44 -0.62
N VAL A 71 -8.78 11.87 0.38
CA VAL A 71 -9.37 11.56 1.70
C VAL A 71 -9.88 12.81 2.42
N GLY A 72 -9.31 13.99 2.14
CA GLY A 72 -9.74 15.25 2.74
C GLY A 72 -11.08 15.75 2.19
N VAL A 73 -11.50 15.26 1.03
CA VAL A 73 -12.78 15.59 0.38
C VAL A 73 -13.77 14.43 0.51
N GLY A 74 -13.26 13.19 0.47
CA GLY A 74 -14.05 11.99 0.29
C GLY A 74 -14.55 11.85 -1.16
N HIS A 75 -15.31 10.78 -1.39
CA HIS A 75 -15.90 10.43 -2.67
C HIS A 75 -17.42 10.30 -2.55
N GLY A 76 -18.14 10.66 -3.62
CA GLY A 76 -19.60 10.61 -3.64
C GLY A 76 -20.16 9.18 -3.76
N ASP A 77 -19.32 8.23 -4.14
CA ASP A 77 -19.65 6.82 -4.27
C ASP A 77 -19.13 6.04 -3.05
N PRO A 78 -20.01 5.41 -2.25
CA PRO A 78 -19.60 4.65 -1.06
C PRO A 78 -18.85 3.36 -1.37
N GLU A 79 -18.98 2.79 -2.58
CA GLU A 79 -18.22 1.59 -2.96
C GLU A 79 -16.73 1.93 -3.15
N VAL A 80 -16.44 3.14 -3.62
CA VAL A 80 -15.06 3.65 -3.70
C VAL A 80 -14.45 3.78 -2.30
N GLU A 81 -15.18 4.36 -1.34
CA GLU A 81 -14.68 4.50 0.04
C GLU A 81 -14.42 3.12 0.68
N THR A 82 -15.37 2.18 0.50
CA THR A 82 -15.22 0.81 1.00
C THR A 82 -13.99 0.14 0.39
N THR A 83 -13.79 0.28 -0.91
CA THR A 83 -12.62 -0.27 -1.61
C THR A 83 -11.30 0.34 -1.11
N ILE A 84 -11.27 1.64 -0.86
CA ILE A 84 -10.08 2.33 -0.30
C ILE A 84 -9.74 1.80 1.09
N ASP A 85 -10.74 1.63 1.95
CA ASP A 85 -10.57 1.09 3.31
C ASP A 85 -10.10 -0.37 3.27
N GLU A 86 -10.73 -1.21 2.45
CA GLU A 86 -10.36 -2.63 2.29
C GLU A 86 -8.92 -2.78 1.77
N VAL A 87 -8.52 -2.00 0.77
CA VAL A 87 -7.15 -2.03 0.25
C VAL A 87 -6.14 -1.53 1.28
N GLY A 88 -6.50 -0.54 2.08
CA GLY A 88 -5.69 -0.09 3.21
C GLY A 88 -5.37 -1.23 4.18
N LEU A 89 -6.39 -1.99 4.58
CA LEU A 89 -6.26 -3.08 5.54
C LEU A 89 -5.58 -4.33 4.95
N ASP A 90 -6.03 -4.78 3.77
CA ASP A 90 -5.62 -6.08 3.24
C ASP A 90 -4.28 -6.04 2.52
N CYS A 91 -3.94 -4.92 1.87
CA CYS A 91 -2.72 -4.81 1.09
C CYS A 91 -1.68 -3.91 1.77
N LEU A 92 -2.07 -2.72 2.22
CA LEU A 92 -1.11 -1.70 2.66
C LEU A 92 -0.63 -1.89 4.10
N ASP A 93 -1.50 -2.33 5.01
CA ASP A 93 -1.08 -2.72 6.36
C ASP A 93 -0.20 -4.00 6.30
N LEU A 94 -0.55 -4.97 5.46
CA LEU A 94 0.31 -6.15 5.22
C LEU A 94 1.68 -5.75 4.63
N LEU A 95 1.72 -4.75 3.73
CA LEU A 95 2.97 -4.22 3.18
C LEU A 95 3.86 -3.68 4.31
N LEU A 96 3.29 -2.90 5.24
CA LEU A 96 4.01 -2.44 6.43
C LEU A 96 4.45 -3.59 7.34
N ASP A 97 3.60 -4.59 7.56
CA ASP A 97 3.93 -5.73 8.42
C ASP A 97 5.16 -6.49 7.91
N VAL A 98 5.32 -6.62 6.58
CA VAL A 98 6.43 -7.36 5.98
C VAL A 98 7.69 -6.51 5.74
N THR A 99 7.54 -5.19 5.58
CA THR A 99 8.67 -4.26 5.30
C THR A 99 9.10 -3.42 6.51
N GLY A 100 8.34 -3.46 7.60
CA GLY A 100 8.60 -2.70 8.82
C GLY A 100 8.38 -1.20 8.64
N GLU A 101 9.42 -0.41 8.85
CA GLU A 101 9.32 1.06 8.90
C GLU A 101 9.57 1.73 7.54
N GLU A 102 9.83 0.96 6.48
CA GLU A 102 10.21 1.48 5.15
C GLU A 102 9.17 2.46 4.57
N TYR A 103 7.88 2.20 4.83
CA TYR A 103 6.77 3.00 4.30
C TYR A 103 6.20 4.00 5.32
N LEU A 104 6.88 4.26 6.44
CA LEU A 104 6.48 5.34 7.34
C LEU A 104 6.67 6.71 6.67
N GLY A 105 5.79 7.65 7.02
CA GLY A 105 5.72 8.96 6.38
C GLY A 105 5.08 8.93 5.00
N ARG A 106 5.27 10.00 4.22
CA ARG A 106 4.63 10.14 2.91
C ARG A 106 5.33 9.31 1.84
N GLN A 107 4.54 8.54 1.10
CA GLN A 107 5.04 7.69 0.01
C GLN A 107 4.18 7.89 -1.24
N SER A 108 4.78 7.63 -2.39
CA SER A 108 4.07 7.51 -3.67
C SER A 108 4.30 6.11 -4.21
N LEU A 109 3.24 5.30 -4.23
CA LEU A 109 3.27 3.92 -4.65
C LEU A 109 2.74 3.79 -6.07
N ARG A 110 3.49 3.07 -6.90
CA ARG A 110 3.16 2.77 -8.29
C ARG A 110 3.47 1.30 -8.56
N ARG A 111 2.83 0.74 -9.59
CA ARG A 111 3.26 -0.58 -10.10
C ARG A 111 4.73 -0.48 -10.49
N ALA A 112 5.53 -1.47 -10.08
CA ALA A 112 6.88 -1.58 -10.61
C ALA A 112 6.79 -1.83 -12.12
N ASP A 113 7.65 -1.16 -12.90
CA ASP A 113 7.78 -1.46 -14.32
C ASP A 113 8.20 -2.94 -14.48
N PRO A 114 7.58 -3.70 -15.40
CA PRO A 114 7.92 -5.11 -15.65
C PRO A 114 9.33 -5.31 -16.22
#